data_AF-A0A2S9GGW3-F1
#
_entry.id   AF-A0A2S9GGW3-F1
#
_cell.length_a   1.000
_cell.length_b   1.000
_cell.length_c   1.000
_cell.angle_alpha   90.00
_cell.angle_beta   90.00
_cell.angle_gamma   90.00
#
_symmetry.space_group_name_H-M   'P 1'
#
loop_
_entity.id
_entity.type
_entity.pdbx_description
1 polymer ?
#
loop_
_entity_poly.entity_id
_entity_poly.type
_entity_poly.pdbx_seq_one_letter_code
_entity_poly.pdbx_strand_id
1 'polypeptide(L)'
;SELNILGDGLDVVIHTDDAALSSMVDVVTQMHTRSGLIEEVRTSTVDLATAEDMVLTYIRDHVKQAKTAPLAGNSIATDRGFIA
;
A
#
# COMPACT_ATOMS: atom_id res chain seq x y z
N SER A 1 -8.00 5.30 -23.33
CA SER A 1 -6.58 5.71 -23.32
C SER A 1 -5.73 4.47 -23.31
N GLU A 2 -4.83 4.32 -24.27
CA GLU A 2 -3.91 3.17 -24.34
C GLU A 2 -2.74 3.45 -23.39
N LEU A 3 -2.67 2.69 -22.29
CA LEU A 3 -1.59 2.77 -21.32
C LEU A 3 -0.49 1.78 -21.72
N ASN A 4 0.77 2.18 -21.58
CA ASN A 4 1.91 1.27 -21.70
C ASN A 4 2.22 0.67 -20.32
N ILE A 5 1.82 -0.58 -20.10
CA ILE A 5 1.99 -1.28 -18.82
C ILE A 5 3.44 -1.73 -18.69
N LEU A 6 4.11 -1.32 -17.59
CA LEU A 6 5.55 -1.55 -17.38
C LEU A 6 5.87 -2.79 -16.52
N GLY A 7 4.86 -3.57 -16.12
CA GLY A 7 4.99 -4.76 -15.29
C GLY A 7 3.66 -5.09 -14.60
N ASP A 8 3.69 -6.07 -13.68
CA ASP A 8 2.49 -6.53 -12.96
C ASP A 8 2.12 -5.65 -11.75
N GLY A 9 2.99 -4.69 -11.39
CA GLY A 9 2.83 -3.88 -10.18
C GLY A 9 3.50 -4.51 -8.96
N LEU A 10 3.38 -3.81 -7.83
CA LEU A 10 3.78 -4.31 -6.52
C LEU A 10 2.53 -4.34 -5.64
N ASP A 11 2.24 -5.51 -5.07
CA ASP A 11 1.19 -5.71 -4.08
C ASP A 11 1.84 -6.21 -2.78
N VAL A 12 1.59 -5.49 -1.68
CA VAL A 12 2.23 -5.76 -0.39
C VAL A 12 1.25 -5.50 0.75
N VAL A 13 1.11 -6.48 1.64
CA VAL A 13 0.30 -6.37 2.84
C VAL A 13 1.23 -6.13 4.04
N ILE A 14 1.05 -5.01 4.73
CA ILE A 14 1.86 -4.64 5.89
C ILE A 14 1.24 -5.25 7.15
N HIS A 15 2.06 -5.91 7.96
CA HIS A 15 1.64 -6.45 9.24
C HIS A 15 1.24 -5.35 10.23
N THR A 16 0.25 -5.63 11.06
CA THR A 16 -0.19 -4.74 12.15
C THR A 16 -0.76 -5.59 13.28
N ASP A 17 -0.61 -5.09 14.51
CA ASP A 17 -1.05 -5.80 15.70
C ASP A 17 -2.59 -5.80 15.86
N ASP A 18 -3.06 -6.72 16.68
CA ASP A 18 -4.49 -6.88 16.97
C ASP A 18 -5.10 -5.66 17.65
N ALA A 19 -4.29 -4.90 18.40
CA ALA A 19 -4.74 -3.71 19.09
C ALA A 19 -5.12 -2.61 18.09
N ALA A 20 -4.29 -2.37 17.09
CA ALA A 20 -4.57 -1.43 16.01
C ALA A 20 -5.74 -1.91 15.13
N LEU A 21 -5.80 -3.21 14.79
CA LEU A 21 -6.96 -3.76 14.07
C LEU A 21 -8.26 -3.56 14.84
N SER A 22 -8.24 -3.71 16.16
CA SER A 22 -9.41 -3.52 17.03
C SER A 22 -9.83 -2.06 17.19
N SER A 23 -8.98 -1.11 16.80
CA SER A 23 -9.28 0.33 16.85
C SER A 23 -10.05 0.85 15.64
N MET A 24 -10.24 0.00 14.62
CA MET A 24 -10.98 0.35 13.41
C MET A 24 -12.47 0.57 13.72
N VAL A 25 -13.07 1.58 13.10
CA VAL A 25 -14.52 1.80 13.15
C VAL A 25 -15.26 0.68 12.39
N ASP A 26 -16.48 0.35 12.83
CA ASP A 26 -17.25 -0.81 12.35
C ASP A 26 -17.34 -0.94 10.82
N VAL A 27 -17.52 0.18 10.11
CA VAL A 27 -17.64 0.18 8.65
C VAL A 27 -16.33 -0.27 7.99
N VAL A 28 -15.19 0.13 8.53
CA VAL A 28 -13.85 -0.25 8.03
C VAL A 28 -13.56 -1.70 8.37
N THR A 29 -13.88 -2.12 9.60
CA THR A 29 -13.75 -3.53 10.02
C THR A 29 -14.53 -4.45 9.09
N GLN A 30 -15.82 -4.17 8.84
CA GLN A 30 -16.65 -4.98 7.94
C GLN A 30 -16.10 -5.00 6.50
N MET A 31 -15.58 -3.87 6.01
CA MET A 31 -14.99 -3.78 4.69
C MET A 31 -13.78 -4.71 4.54
N HIS A 32 -12.84 -4.65 5.49
CA HIS A 32 -11.62 -5.45 5.45
C HIS A 32 -11.83 -6.92 5.85
N THR A 33 -12.83 -7.24 6.68
CA THR A 33 -13.26 -8.63 6.89
C THR A 33 -13.75 -9.24 5.57
N ARG A 34 -14.61 -8.52 4.83
CA ARG A 34 -15.18 -9.04 3.58
C ARG A 34 -14.13 -9.20 2.48
N SER A 35 -13.12 -8.33 2.43
CA SER A 35 -12.04 -8.46 1.46
C SER A 35 -11.00 -9.53 1.83
N GLY A 36 -11.02 -10.04 3.06
CA GLY A 36 -10.00 -10.96 3.59
C GLY A 36 -8.74 -10.27 4.11
N LEU A 37 -8.65 -8.94 4.00
CA LEU A 37 -7.43 -8.19 4.33
C LEU A 37 -7.05 -8.31 5.81
N ILE A 38 -8.01 -8.46 6.71
CA ILE A 38 -7.71 -8.64 8.14
C ILE A 38 -6.85 -9.89 8.37
N GLU A 39 -7.16 -10.99 7.71
CA GLU A 39 -6.40 -12.24 7.85
C GLU A 39 -5.05 -12.15 7.15
N GLU A 40 -4.98 -11.47 6.01
CA GLU A 40 -3.71 -11.21 5.31
C GLU A 40 -2.78 -10.34 6.17
N VAL A 41 -3.29 -9.29 6.82
CA VAL A 41 -2.51 -8.43 7.72
C VAL A 41 -1.98 -9.23 8.92
N ARG A 42 -2.81 -10.11 9.50
CA ARG A 42 -2.43 -10.97 10.64
C ARG A 42 -1.33 -11.96 10.28
N THR A 43 -1.38 -12.51 9.07
CA THR A 43 -0.42 -13.52 8.60
C THR A 43 0.80 -12.93 7.91
N SER A 44 0.74 -11.66 7.50
CA SER A 44 1.88 -10.96 6.90
C SER A 44 3.05 -10.88 7.88
N THR A 45 4.25 -11.07 7.33
CA THR A 45 5.52 -10.89 8.05
C THR A 45 6.26 -9.63 7.61
N VAL A 46 5.63 -8.80 6.78
CA VAL A 46 6.24 -7.59 6.22
C VAL A 46 5.96 -6.43 7.15
N ASP A 47 7.03 -5.84 7.72
CA ASP A 47 6.92 -4.60 8.47
C ASP A 47 6.94 -3.36 7.55
N LEU A 48 6.67 -2.19 8.12
CA LEU A 48 6.58 -0.94 7.36
C LEU A 48 7.89 -0.61 6.64
N ALA A 49 9.04 -0.80 7.29
CA ALA A 49 10.35 -0.48 6.70
C ALA A 49 10.67 -1.40 5.51
N THR A 50 10.34 -2.68 5.62
CA THR A 50 10.50 -3.66 4.53
C THR A 50 9.58 -3.32 3.36
N ALA A 51 8.31 -2.98 3.63
CA ALA A 51 7.38 -2.56 2.60
C ALA A 51 7.85 -1.28 1.88
N GLU A 52 8.37 -0.30 2.63
CA GLU A 52 8.93 0.93 2.06
C GLU A 52 10.10 0.62 1.12
N ASP A 53 11.04 -0.23 1.52
CA ASP A 53 12.19 -0.59 0.68
C ASP A 53 11.76 -1.34 -0.59
N MET A 54 10.80 -2.26 -0.47
CA MET A 54 10.21 -2.96 -1.62
C MET A 54 9.59 -1.97 -2.62
N VAL A 55 8.78 -1.02 -2.13
CA VAL A 55 8.11 0.00 -2.94
C VAL A 55 9.14 0.93 -3.60
N LEU A 56 10.11 1.43 -2.84
CA LEU A 56 11.13 2.32 -3.38
C LEU A 56 12.03 1.63 -4.40
N THR A 57 12.37 0.36 -4.19
CA THR A 57 13.14 -0.44 -5.15
C THR A 57 12.37 -0.58 -6.46
N TYR A 58 11.10 -0.99 -6.39
CA TYR A 58 10.24 -1.08 -7.57
C TYR A 58 10.12 0.26 -8.32
N ILE A 59 9.91 1.36 -7.60
CA ILE A 59 9.83 2.70 -8.21
C ILE A 59 11.13 3.07 -8.91
N ARG A 60 12.30 2.81 -8.30
CA ARG A 60 13.62 3.13 -8.89
C ARG A 60 13.92 2.29 -10.13
N ASP A 61 13.30 1.13 -10.29
CA ASP A 61 13.43 0.32 -11.50
C ASP A 61 12.78 1.00 -12.72
N HIS A 62 11.76 1.83 -12.50
CA HIS A 62 11.05 2.54 -13.57
C HIS A 62 11.36 4.05 -13.63
N VAL A 63 11.57 4.71 -12.49
CA VAL A 63 11.80 6.15 -12.35
C VAL A 63 13.26 6.41 -11.99
N LYS A 64 14.09 6.59 -13.02
CA LYS A 64 15.56 6.75 -12.85
C LYS A 64 15.99 8.11 -12.31
N GLN A 65 15.13 9.12 -12.44
CA GLN A 65 15.40 10.47 -11.98
C GLN A 65 14.45 10.85 -10.86
N ALA A 66 14.99 11.23 -9.70
CA ALA A 66 14.19 11.66 -8.57
C ALA A 66 13.29 12.84 -8.94
N LYS A 67 12.06 12.88 -8.37
CA LYS A 67 11.08 13.97 -8.50
C LYS A 67 10.57 14.22 -9.93
N THR A 68 10.61 13.21 -10.80
CA THR A 68 10.09 13.31 -12.19
C THR A 68 8.72 12.68 -12.37
N ALA A 69 8.40 11.64 -11.60
CA ALA A 69 7.10 10.98 -11.65
C ALA A 69 6.09 11.67 -10.70
N PRO A 70 4.89 12.07 -11.19
CA PRO A 70 3.82 12.54 -10.32
C PRO A 70 3.20 11.36 -9.56
N LEU A 71 2.79 11.62 -8.32
CA LEU A 71 1.93 10.68 -7.58
C LEU A 71 0.50 10.76 -8.15
N ALA A 72 -0.02 9.64 -8.64
CA ALA A 72 -1.31 9.57 -9.32
C ALA A 72 -2.19 8.46 -8.74
N GLY A 73 -3.50 8.71 -8.69
CA GLY A 73 -4.50 7.76 -8.19
C GLY A 73 -5.84 8.46 -7.94
N ASN A 74 -6.85 7.70 -7.57
CA ASN A 74 -8.16 8.26 -7.23
C ASN A 74 -8.14 8.77 -5.79
N SER A 75 -8.51 10.04 -5.57
CA SER A 75 -8.45 10.68 -4.25
C SER A 75 -7.06 10.62 -3.57
N ILE A 76 -6.00 10.63 -4.38
CA ILE A 76 -4.60 10.39 -4.00
C ILE A 76 -4.04 11.35 -2.92
N ALA A 77 -4.74 12.46 -2.65
CA ALA A 77 -4.38 13.38 -1.59
C ALA A 77 -4.46 12.74 -0.20
N THR A 78 -5.42 11.83 0.02
CA THR A 78 -5.56 11.08 1.28
C THR A 78 -4.37 10.15 1.47
N ASP A 79 -4.03 9.37 0.44
CA ASP A 79 -2.89 8.45 0.44
C ASP A 79 -1.57 9.20 0.68
N ARG A 80 -1.39 10.36 0.04
CA ARG A 80 -0.23 11.22 0.27
C ARG A 80 -0.09 11.63 1.73
N GLY A 81 -1.21 11.78 2.45
CA GLY A 81 -1.21 12.11 3.88
C GLY A 81 -0.62 11.01 4.77
N PHE A 82 -0.66 9.75 4.35
CA PHE A 82 -0.03 8.63 5.07
C PHE A 82 1.47 8.50 4.78
N ILE A 83 1.91 8.96 3.61
CA ILE A 83 3.33 8.88 3.17
C ILE A 83 4.16 10.05 3.73
N ALA A 84 3.51 11.16 4.09
CA ALA A 84 4.13 12.46 4.39
C ALA A 84 4.94 12.51 5.70
#